data_AF-A0A523YW64-F1
#
_entry.id   AF-A0A523YW64-F1
#
_cell.length_a   1.000
_cell.length_b   1.000
_cell.length_c   1.000
_cell.angle_alpha   90.00
_cell.angle_beta   90.00
_cell.angle_gamma   90.00
#
_symmetry.space_group_name_H-M   'P 1'
#
loop_
_entity.id
_entity.type
_entity.pdbx_description
1 polymer ?
#
loop_
_entity_poly.entity_id
_entity_poly.type
_entity_poly.pdbx_seq_one_letter_code
_entity_poly.pdbx_strand_id
1 'polypeptide(L)'
;MTVIICGLMPKYDENLKDCRILSNHFRIKTTVDYHIGTVTHKRGDFPTYIYGSIRSTDDSKVKKIAKSGAKLVGVSSSRFKGNLYFFAFDIASGGNHNKLSFVELILKGEKISSHLYCSDPSVDISFQMGEKKGLLFIVAPPPGELSDGFEATKKEIIIKANLKKAGFKAARLKLTDLFADEEAQPLKTTARELEEGIALPISIPDGIVFLVERR
;
A
#
# COMPACT_ATOMS: atom_id res chain seq x y z
N MET A 1 5.00 16.73 2.47
CA MET A 1 3.96 16.30 1.50
C MET A 1 4.63 15.39 0.51
N THR A 2 4.05 14.22 0.25
CA THR A 2 4.61 13.21 -0.64
C THR A 2 3.63 13.02 -1.79
N VAL A 3 4.14 13.06 -3.02
CA VAL A 3 3.34 12.83 -4.23
C VAL A 3 3.95 11.66 -4.98
N ILE A 4 3.11 10.70 -5.37
CA ILE A 4 3.51 9.59 -6.23
C ILE A 4 2.75 9.75 -7.54
N ILE A 5 3.49 9.80 -8.65
CA ILE A 5 2.93 9.85 -10.00
C ILE A 5 3.44 8.63 -10.75
N CYS A 6 2.54 7.89 -11.40
CA CYS A 6 2.87 6.82 -12.32
C CYS A 6 2.41 7.18 -13.75
N GLY A 7 3.07 6.61 -14.76
CA GLY A 7 2.74 6.85 -16.16
C GLY A 7 3.76 7.72 -16.89
N LEU A 8 3.26 8.56 -17.80
CA LEU A 8 4.08 9.48 -18.59
C LEU A 8 3.92 10.90 -18.05
N MET A 9 4.98 11.70 -18.12
CA MET A 9 4.92 13.11 -17.76
C MET A 9 3.92 13.81 -18.70
N PRO A 10 2.89 14.50 -18.15
CA PRO A 10 1.91 15.20 -18.97
C PRO A 10 2.57 16.20 -19.92
N LYS A 11 2.08 16.22 -21.16
CA LYS A 11 2.53 17.14 -22.22
C LYS A 11 1.45 18.11 -22.65
N TYR A 12 0.22 17.89 -22.23
CA TYR A 12 -0.93 18.66 -22.66
C TYR A 12 -1.72 19.17 -21.45
N ASP A 13 -2.32 20.34 -21.60
CA ASP A 13 -3.31 20.88 -20.66
C ASP A 13 -4.71 20.31 -20.93
N GLU A 14 -5.71 20.79 -20.18
CA GLU A 14 -7.11 20.42 -20.34
C GLU A 14 -7.72 20.78 -21.70
N ASN A 15 -7.07 21.67 -22.47
CA ASN A 15 -7.47 22.07 -23.81
C ASN A 15 -6.64 21.35 -24.91
N LEU A 16 -5.90 20.31 -24.54
CA LEU A 16 -5.00 19.56 -25.41
C LEU A 16 -3.88 20.40 -26.05
N LYS A 17 -3.52 21.52 -25.44
CA LYS A 17 -2.39 22.36 -25.89
C LYS A 17 -1.11 21.95 -25.21
N ASP A 18 0.00 22.12 -25.91
CA ASP A 18 1.35 21.86 -25.38
C ASP A 18 1.59 22.57 -24.05
N CYS A 19 1.74 21.79 -22.98
CA CYS A 19 1.95 22.26 -21.63
C CYS A 19 3.11 21.49 -20.98
N ARG A 20 4.16 22.22 -20.60
CA ARG A 20 5.41 21.65 -20.06
C ARG A 20 5.65 22.01 -18.60
N ILE A 21 4.66 22.60 -17.92
CA ILE A 21 4.78 23.13 -16.56
C ILE A 21 5.37 22.10 -15.60
N LEU A 22 4.76 20.90 -15.51
CA LEU A 22 5.24 19.84 -14.61
C LEU A 22 6.64 19.34 -15.00
N SER A 23 6.88 19.11 -16.29
CA SER A 23 8.19 18.64 -16.77
C SER A 23 9.32 19.63 -16.49
N ASN A 24 9.06 20.93 -16.59
CA ASN A 24 10.00 22.01 -16.31
C ASN A 24 10.20 22.20 -14.81
N HIS A 25 9.13 22.12 -14.03
CA HIS A 25 9.16 22.28 -12.59
C HIS A 25 9.95 21.14 -11.92
N PHE A 26 9.63 19.89 -12.27
CA PHE A 26 10.27 18.73 -11.70
C PHE A 26 11.58 18.33 -12.40
N ARG A 27 11.86 18.91 -13.57
CA ARG A 27 13.02 18.55 -14.41
C ARG A 27 13.01 17.05 -14.76
N ILE A 28 11.83 16.50 -15.00
CA ILE A 28 11.60 15.12 -15.39
C ILE A 28 10.92 15.14 -16.74
N LYS A 29 11.54 14.53 -17.75
CA LYS A 29 10.98 14.36 -19.08
C LYS A 29 10.90 12.88 -19.41
N THR A 30 9.75 12.42 -19.87
CA THR A 30 9.56 11.03 -20.29
C THR A 30 9.48 10.89 -21.80
N THR A 31 9.84 9.71 -22.28
CA THR A 31 9.50 9.25 -23.62
C THR A 31 8.76 7.94 -23.59
N VAL A 32 7.80 7.83 -24.50
CA VAL A 32 6.94 6.65 -24.64
C VAL A 32 7.78 5.49 -25.13
N ASP A 33 7.64 4.35 -24.47
CA ASP A 33 8.37 3.12 -24.75
C ASP A 33 7.63 1.97 -24.08
N TYR A 34 6.49 1.56 -24.65
CA TYR A 34 5.59 0.61 -24.02
C TYR A 34 6.03 -0.83 -24.28
N HIS A 35 6.35 -1.57 -23.21
CA HIS A 35 6.73 -2.98 -23.27
C HIS A 35 6.68 -3.63 -21.88
N ILE A 36 6.73 -4.96 -21.82
CA ILE A 36 7.00 -5.67 -20.58
C ILE A 36 8.52 -5.68 -20.36
N GLY A 37 8.97 -5.29 -19.17
CA GLY A 37 10.38 -5.30 -18.81
C GLY A 37 10.58 -5.54 -17.32
N THR A 38 11.84 -5.79 -16.95
CA THR A 38 12.23 -5.97 -15.55
C THR A 38 12.70 -4.65 -14.96
N VAL A 39 12.02 -4.19 -13.92
CA VAL A 39 12.43 -3.03 -13.13
C VAL A 39 13.42 -3.50 -12.07
N THR A 40 14.63 -2.96 -12.10
CA THR A 40 15.67 -3.18 -11.08
C THR A 40 15.77 -1.96 -10.17
N HIS A 41 15.78 -2.19 -8.86
CA HIS A 41 15.99 -1.19 -7.82
C HIS A 41 17.02 -1.69 -6.78
N LYS A 42 17.32 -0.88 -5.76
CA LYS A 42 18.39 -1.19 -4.79
C LYS A 42 18.20 -2.51 -4.03
N ARG A 43 16.98 -3.03 -3.91
CA ARG A 43 16.65 -4.19 -3.06
C ARG A 43 16.13 -5.40 -3.82
N GLY A 44 16.15 -5.37 -5.14
CA GLY A 44 15.63 -6.46 -5.96
C GLY A 44 15.16 -5.97 -7.31
N ASP A 45 14.38 -6.83 -7.96
CA ASP A 45 13.81 -6.60 -9.26
C ASP A 45 12.45 -7.29 -9.41
N PHE A 46 11.65 -6.79 -10.35
CA PHE A 46 10.35 -7.38 -10.68
C PHE A 46 9.95 -7.07 -12.14
N PRO A 47 9.24 -7.99 -12.81
CA PRO A 47 8.64 -7.73 -14.11
C PRO A 47 7.42 -6.82 -13.98
N THR A 48 7.23 -5.91 -14.93
CA THR A 48 6.04 -5.05 -15.01
C THR A 48 5.86 -4.44 -16.40
N TYR A 49 4.71 -3.82 -16.65
CA TYR A 49 4.51 -2.96 -17.82
C TYR A 49 5.30 -1.66 -17.65
N ILE A 50 6.19 -1.38 -18.58
CA ILE A 50 6.89 -0.11 -18.73
C ILE A 50 6.07 0.76 -19.66
N TYR A 51 5.76 1.99 -19.24
CA TYR A 51 5.08 2.98 -20.09
C TYR A 51 6.08 3.83 -20.88
N GLY A 52 7.26 4.04 -20.32
CA GLY A 52 8.28 4.87 -20.92
C GLY A 52 9.61 4.88 -20.17
N SER A 53 10.51 5.76 -20.62
CA SER A 53 11.79 6.03 -19.98
C SER A 53 11.95 7.51 -19.66
N ILE A 54 12.75 7.80 -18.64
CA ILE A 54 13.05 9.14 -18.16
C ILE A 54 14.37 9.59 -18.81
N ARG A 55 14.31 10.59 -19.69
CA ARG A 55 15.45 11.03 -20.51
C ARG A 55 16.36 12.04 -19.84
N SER A 56 15.77 12.95 -19.07
CA SER A 56 16.48 14.09 -18.52
C SER A 56 16.10 14.22 -17.05
N THR A 57 17.13 14.18 -16.22
CA THR A 57 17.07 14.45 -14.80
C THR A 57 18.21 15.40 -14.47
N ASP A 58 17.92 16.44 -13.70
CA ASP A 58 18.98 17.20 -13.03
C ASP A 58 19.54 16.30 -11.92
N ASP A 59 20.68 15.65 -12.17
CA ASP A 59 21.29 14.66 -11.27
C ASP A 59 21.61 15.23 -9.87
N SER A 60 21.71 16.56 -9.74
CA SER A 60 21.89 17.22 -8.44
C SER A 60 20.61 17.32 -7.60
N LYS A 61 19.43 17.17 -8.22
CA LYS A 61 18.10 17.39 -7.59
C LYS A 61 17.14 16.21 -7.73
N VAL A 62 17.52 15.21 -8.53
CA VAL A 62 16.70 14.06 -8.85
C VAL A 62 17.52 12.80 -8.59
N LYS A 63 17.08 12.02 -7.60
CA LYS A 63 17.67 10.74 -7.26
C LYS A 63 17.08 9.64 -8.14
N LYS A 64 17.96 8.86 -8.76
CA LYS A 64 17.61 7.68 -9.57
C LYS A 64 17.28 6.52 -8.63
N ILE A 65 16.11 5.91 -8.77
CA ILE A 65 15.65 4.86 -7.84
C ILE A 65 15.27 3.54 -8.52
N ALA A 66 14.97 3.55 -9.83
CA ALA A 66 14.66 2.33 -10.57
C ALA A 66 15.04 2.42 -12.06
N LYS A 67 15.48 1.31 -12.65
CA LYS A 67 15.88 1.19 -14.06
C LYS A 67 15.24 -0.03 -14.71
N SER A 68 15.07 0.00 -16.04
CA SER A 68 14.80 -1.18 -16.88
C SER A 68 15.94 -1.30 -17.89
N GLY A 69 16.80 -2.30 -17.70
CA GLY A 69 18.10 -2.39 -18.38
C GLY A 69 18.92 -1.11 -18.17
N ALA A 70 19.32 -0.46 -19.27
CA ALA A 70 20.05 0.80 -19.23
C ALA A 70 19.15 2.04 -19.01
N LYS A 71 17.83 1.92 -19.18
CA LYS A 71 16.89 3.04 -19.18
C LYS A 71 16.43 3.37 -17.75
N LEU A 72 16.37 4.65 -17.42
CA LEU A 72 15.82 5.13 -16.14
C LEU A 72 14.29 5.11 -16.20
N VAL A 73 13.65 4.48 -15.22
CA VAL A 73 12.17 4.34 -15.19
C VAL A 73 11.55 4.76 -13.86
N GLY A 74 12.36 5.03 -12.83
CA GLY A 74 11.88 5.58 -11.57
C GLY A 74 12.85 6.58 -10.95
N VAL A 75 12.31 7.70 -10.48
CA VAL A 75 13.07 8.79 -9.83
C VAL A 75 12.35 9.34 -8.62
N SER A 76 13.10 9.94 -7.71
CA SER A 76 12.57 10.79 -6.66
C SER A 76 13.20 12.17 -6.71
N SER A 77 12.40 13.24 -6.62
CA SER A 77 12.88 14.61 -6.49
C SER A 77 12.40 15.21 -5.18
N SER A 78 13.34 15.67 -4.36
CA SER A 78 13.04 16.43 -3.16
C SER A 78 12.98 17.92 -3.55
N ARG A 79 11.82 18.53 -3.39
CA ARG A 79 11.59 19.95 -3.70
C ARG A 79 10.86 20.60 -2.52
N PHE A 80 11.40 21.71 -2.04
CA PHE A 80 10.90 22.39 -0.84
C PHE A 80 10.80 21.42 0.36
N LYS A 81 9.62 21.32 0.98
CA LYS A 81 9.33 20.46 2.14
C LYS A 81 8.66 19.12 1.74
N GLY A 82 8.78 18.71 0.46
CA GLY A 82 8.10 17.53 -0.06
C GLY A 82 8.94 16.71 -1.03
N ASN A 83 8.46 15.48 -1.27
CA ASN A 83 9.09 14.54 -2.19
C ASN A 83 8.10 14.16 -3.29
N LEU A 84 8.57 14.22 -4.53
CA LEU A 84 7.89 13.63 -5.68
C LEU A 84 8.58 12.31 -6.00
N TYR A 85 7.81 11.24 -6.11
CA TYR A 85 8.21 9.98 -6.74
C TYR A 85 7.52 9.88 -8.09
N PHE A 86 8.30 9.61 -9.13
CA PHE A 86 7.78 9.45 -10.48
C PHE A 86 8.20 8.10 -11.05
N PHE A 87 7.24 7.32 -11.51
CA PHE A 87 7.42 5.98 -12.07
C PHE A 87 6.87 5.90 -13.49
N ALA A 88 7.74 5.61 -14.45
CA ALA A 88 7.38 5.42 -15.85
C ALA A 88 6.95 3.96 -16.15
N PHE A 89 6.39 3.28 -15.15
CA PHE A 89 5.95 1.89 -15.20
C PHE A 89 4.74 1.68 -14.29
N ASP A 90 4.07 0.54 -14.45
CA ASP A 90 2.94 0.15 -13.63
C ASP A 90 3.37 -0.23 -12.21
N ILE A 91 2.91 0.56 -11.25
CA ILE A 91 3.19 0.37 -9.81
C ILE A 91 2.13 -0.47 -9.10
N ALA A 92 1.03 -0.85 -9.77
CA ALA A 92 0.02 -1.72 -9.17
C ALA A 92 0.66 -3.07 -8.86
N SER A 93 0.63 -3.46 -7.58
CA SER A 93 1.32 -4.66 -7.10
C SER A 93 0.81 -5.92 -7.79
N GLY A 94 -0.52 -6.02 -7.96
CA GLY A 94 -1.17 -7.25 -8.42
C GLY A 94 -0.66 -8.46 -7.63
N GLY A 95 -0.55 -8.33 -6.30
CA GLY A 95 -0.01 -9.35 -5.39
C GLY A 95 1.46 -9.75 -5.59
N ASN A 96 2.19 -9.14 -6.52
CA ASN A 96 3.62 -9.39 -6.66
C ASN A 96 4.38 -8.89 -5.42
N HIS A 97 4.97 -9.82 -4.66
CA HIS A 97 5.67 -9.54 -3.41
C HIS A 97 6.85 -8.56 -3.57
N ASN A 98 7.59 -8.64 -4.67
CA ASN A 98 8.72 -7.73 -4.93
C ASN A 98 8.22 -6.31 -5.21
N LYS A 99 7.11 -6.17 -5.95
CA LYS A 99 6.49 -4.88 -6.24
C LYS A 99 5.82 -4.27 -4.98
N LEU A 100 5.16 -5.09 -4.15
CA LEU A 100 4.66 -4.68 -2.82
C LEU A 100 5.79 -4.14 -1.94
N SER A 101 6.86 -4.94 -1.78
CA SER A 101 8.05 -4.57 -1.02
C SER A 101 8.66 -3.26 -1.53
N PHE A 102 8.71 -3.06 -2.86
CA PHE A 102 9.17 -1.80 -3.44
C PHE A 102 8.33 -0.58 -3.01
N VAL A 103 7.00 -0.69 -3.04
CA VAL A 103 6.09 0.40 -2.60
C VAL A 103 6.23 0.65 -1.10
N GLU A 104 6.28 -0.40 -0.28
CA GLU A 104 6.48 -0.29 1.16
C GLU A 104 7.79 0.41 1.52
N LEU A 105 8.87 0.17 0.76
CA LEU A 105 10.15 0.85 0.96
C LEU A 105 10.05 2.35 0.72
N ILE A 106 9.28 2.78 -0.28
CA ILE A 106 9.03 4.19 -0.57
C ILE A 106 8.25 4.81 0.58
N LEU A 107 7.13 4.20 0.99
CA LEU A 107 6.30 4.69 2.09
C LEU A 107 7.09 4.78 3.41
N LYS A 108 7.88 3.76 3.72
CA LYS A 108 8.76 3.73 4.91
C LYS A 108 9.82 4.84 4.85
N GLY A 109 10.39 5.11 3.67
CA GLY A 109 11.31 6.23 3.46
C GLY A 109 10.68 7.59 3.77
N GLU A 110 9.39 7.72 3.51
CA GLU A 110 8.58 8.92 3.77
C GLU A 110 7.97 8.93 5.18
N LYS A 111 8.31 7.95 6.02
CA LYS A 111 7.74 7.74 7.37
C LYS A 111 6.22 7.56 7.35
N ILE A 112 5.68 7.09 6.22
CA ILE A 112 4.29 6.67 6.08
C ILE A 112 4.24 5.21 6.46
N SER A 113 3.55 4.90 7.56
CA SER A 113 3.33 3.53 8.01
C SER A 113 1.87 3.33 8.35
N SER A 114 1.33 2.17 7.95
CA SER A 114 0.02 1.76 8.40
C SER A 114 0.04 1.50 9.91
N HIS A 115 -1.09 1.76 10.56
CA HIS A 115 -1.31 1.34 11.95
C HIS A 115 -2.02 0.00 12.03
N LEU A 116 -2.33 -0.59 10.86
CA LEU A 116 -3.01 -1.86 10.67
C LEU A 116 -2.11 -2.75 9.81
N TYR A 117 -2.08 -4.04 10.11
CA TYR A 117 -1.28 -5.02 9.37
C TYR A 117 -1.99 -6.37 9.36
N CYS A 118 -1.93 -7.04 8.21
CA CYS A 118 -2.28 -8.44 8.06
C CYS A 118 -1.05 -9.21 7.57
N SER A 119 -0.90 -10.46 8.01
CA SER A 119 0.11 -11.38 7.47
C SER A 119 -0.19 -11.79 6.02
N ASP A 120 -1.45 -11.69 5.60
CA ASP A 120 -1.89 -12.01 4.26
C ASP A 120 -2.19 -10.71 3.47
N PRO A 121 -1.46 -10.42 2.37
CA PRO A 121 -1.66 -9.21 1.58
C PRO A 121 -2.98 -9.18 0.79
N SER A 122 -3.70 -10.31 0.70
CA SER A 122 -5.03 -10.38 0.08
C SER A 122 -6.16 -9.97 1.03
N VAL A 123 -5.90 -9.93 2.33
CA VAL A 123 -6.89 -9.57 3.35
C VAL A 123 -6.77 -8.09 3.70
N ASP A 124 -7.87 -7.37 3.51
CA ASP A 124 -7.95 -5.95 3.85
C ASP A 124 -8.33 -5.75 5.32
N ILE A 125 -7.67 -4.81 5.97
CA ILE A 125 -7.98 -4.41 7.34
C ILE A 125 -8.20 -2.90 7.39
N SER A 126 -9.32 -2.50 7.99
CA SER A 126 -9.60 -1.10 8.26
C SER A 126 -10.17 -0.89 9.66
N PHE A 127 -9.93 0.28 10.23
CA PHE A 127 -10.46 0.65 11.54
C PHE A 127 -11.20 1.99 11.44
N GLN A 128 -12.46 1.99 11.85
CA GLN A 128 -13.28 3.18 11.92
C GLN A 128 -13.54 3.55 13.37
N MET A 129 -13.08 4.74 13.75
CA MET A 129 -13.31 5.29 15.08
C MET A 129 -14.70 5.95 15.15
N GLY A 130 -15.53 5.52 16.09
CA GLY A 130 -16.71 6.26 16.55
C GLY A 130 -16.39 7.08 17.81
N GLU A 131 -17.39 7.65 18.48
CA GLU A 131 -17.13 8.50 19.66
C GLU A 131 -16.50 7.72 20.84
N LYS A 132 -17.09 6.58 21.20
CA LYS A 132 -16.68 5.78 22.37
C LYS A 132 -16.26 4.35 22.03
N LYS A 133 -16.56 3.89 20.82
CA LYS A 133 -16.32 2.54 20.30
C LYS A 133 -15.69 2.66 18.92
N GLY A 134 -15.04 1.60 18.44
CA GLY A 134 -14.55 1.50 17.06
C GLY A 134 -15.10 0.27 16.36
N LEU A 135 -14.99 0.24 15.04
CA LEU A 135 -15.22 -0.93 14.22
C LEU A 135 -13.91 -1.33 13.56
N LEU A 136 -13.49 -2.57 13.75
CA LEU A 136 -12.35 -3.17 13.07
C LEU A 136 -12.91 -4.14 12.02
N PHE A 137 -12.69 -3.82 10.75
CA PHE A 137 -13.08 -4.63 9.62
C PHE A 137 -11.89 -5.46 9.17
N ILE A 138 -12.13 -6.75 8.95
CA ILE A 138 -11.19 -7.70 8.35
C ILE A 138 -11.94 -8.32 7.19
N VAL A 139 -11.51 -8.08 5.96
CA VAL A 139 -12.23 -8.48 4.75
C VAL A 139 -11.31 -9.39 3.95
N ALA A 140 -11.71 -10.65 3.82
CA ALA A 140 -11.11 -11.59 2.88
C ALA A 140 -11.96 -11.58 1.60
N PRO A 141 -11.53 -10.84 0.55
CA PRO A 141 -12.26 -10.81 -0.70
C PRO A 141 -12.33 -12.20 -1.33
N PRO A 142 -13.26 -12.43 -2.29
CA PRO A 142 -13.29 -13.65 -3.05
C PRO A 142 -11.92 -13.96 -3.66
N PRO A 143 -11.60 -15.26 -3.82
CA PRO A 143 -10.40 -15.69 -4.52
C PRO A 143 -10.32 -14.97 -5.88
N GLY A 144 -9.37 -14.04 -6.03
CA GLY A 144 -9.11 -13.29 -7.26
C GLY A 144 -7.92 -13.87 -8.04
N GLU A 145 -7.36 -13.11 -8.98
CA GLU A 145 -6.12 -13.49 -9.70
C GLU A 145 -4.91 -13.74 -8.77
N LEU A 146 -5.01 -13.32 -7.50
CA LEU A 146 -3.99 -13.49 -6.45
C LEU A 146 -4.23 -14.69 -5.54
N SER A 147 -5.29 -15.44 -5.80
CA SER A 147 -5.60 -16.68 -5.11
C SER A 147 -5.29 -17.84 -6.04
N ASP A 148 -4.61 -18.85 -5.55
CA ASP A 148 -4.10 -19.94 -6.40
C ASP A 148 -5.22 -20.90 -6.85
N GLY A 149 -6.50 -20.59 -6.66
CA GLY A 149 -7.64 -21.48 -6.95
C GLY A 149 -7.69 -22.77 -6.08
N PHE A 150 -6.67 -22.97 -5.24
CA PHE A 150 -6.48 -24.14 -4.37
C PHE A 150 -6.45 -23.77 -2.87
N GLU A 151 -6.75 -22.52 -2.50
CA GLU A 151 -6.69 -22.11 -1.10
C GLU A 151 -7.74 -22.83 -0.25
N ALA A 152 -7.32 -23.31 0.91
CA ALA A 152 -8.22 -23.85 1.91
C ALA A 152 -9.33 -22.83 2.20
N THR A 153 -10.58 -23.30 2.28
CA THR A 153 -11.74 -22.45 2.56
C THR A 153 -11.64 -21.68 3.88
N LYS A 154 -10.69 -22.07 4.75
CA LYS A 154 -10.32 -21.39 5.98
C LYS A 154 -8.80 -21.29 6.08
N LYS A 155 -8.31 -20.12 6.47
CA LYS A 155 -6.90 -19.80 6.67
C LYS A 155 -6.70 -19.08 7.99
N GLU A 156 -5.58 -19.34 8.66
CA GLU A 156 -5.19 -18.55 9.84
C GLU A 156 -4.36 -17.34 9.38
N ILE A 157 -4.77 -16.15 9.83
CA ILE A 157 -4.07 -14.89 9.58
C ILE A 157 -3.65 -14.24 10.88
N ILE A 158 -2.56 -13.48 10.84
CA ILE A 158 -2.11 -12.65 11.96
C ILE A 158 -2.50 -11.22 11.64
N ILE A 159 -3.28 -10.61 12.52
CA ILE A 159 -3.60 -9.18 12.44
C ILE A 159 -2.86 -8.40 13.51
N LYS A 160 -2.47 -7.17 13.19
CA LYS A 160 -1.93 -6.20 14.15
C LYS A 160 -2.65 -4.87 13.98
N ALA A 161 -3.00 -4.23 15.08
CA ALA A 161 -3.60 -2.90 15.06
C ALA A 161 -3.10 -2.03 16.22
N ASN A 162 -2.40 -0.94 15.90
CA ASN A 162 -2.07 0.11 16.85
C ASN A 162 -3.25 1.10 16.96
N LEU A 163 -4.22 0.72 17.77
CA LEU A 163 -5.44 1.51 17.99
C LEU A 163 -5.17 2.89 18.61
N LYS A 164 -4.11 3.03 19.41
CA LYS A 164 -3.70 4.32 19.99
C LYS A 164 -3.37 5.34 18.91
N LYS A 165 -2.64 4.93 17.87
CA LYS A 165 -2.34 5.77 16.71
C LYS A 165 -3.57 5.99 15.82
N ALA A 166 -4.50 5.03 15.80
CA ALA A 166 -5.79 5.17 15.13
C ALA A 166 -6.84 5.98 15.93
N GLY A 167 -6.46 6.57 17.08
CA GLY A 167 -7.33 7.45 17.87
C GLY A 167 -8.11 6.78 19.00
N PHE A 168 -8.06 5.45 19.13
CA PHE A 168 -8.74 4.70 20.19
C PHE A 168 -7.77 4.35 21.34
N LYS A 169 -7.90 5.05 22.47
CA LYS A 169 -7.04 4.87 23.66
C LYS A 169 -7.74 3.99 24.70
N ALA A 170 -7.29 2.76 24.85
CA ALA A 170 -7.65 1.87 25.95
C ALA A 170 -6.54 0.83 26.18
N ALA A 171 -6.31 0.42 27.43
CA ALA A 171 -5.32 -0.62 27.74
C ALA A 171 -5.90 -2.03 27.56
N ARG A 172 -7.16 -2.21 27.95
CA ARG A 172 -7.93 -3.44 27.85
C ARG A 172 -9.06 -3.26 26.85
N LEU A 173 -9.22 -4.24 25.98
CA LEU A 173 -10.13 -4.22 24.86
C LEU A 173 -11.07 -5.41 24.93
N LYS A 174 -12.27 -5.20 24.42
CA LYS A 174 -13.24 -6.23 24.13
C LYS A 174 -13.57 -6.13 22.64
N LEU A 175 -13.33 -7.20 21.91
CA LEU A 175 -13.64 -7.33 20.49
C LEU A 175 -14.86 -8.25 20.37
N THR A 176 -16.00 -7.71 19.98
CA THR A 176 -17.23 -8.50 19.77
C THR A 176 -17.46 -8.65 18.28
N ASP A 177 -17.43 -9.87 17.76
CA ASP A 177 -17.79 -10.12 16.37
C ASP A 177 -19.29 -9.82 16.21
N LEU A 178 -19.61 -8.91 15.30
CA LEU A 178 -20.99 -8.46 15.06
C LEU A 178 -21.80 -9.44 14.21
N PHE A 179 -21.14 -10.38 13.54
CA PHE A 179 -21.77 -11.35 12.63
C PHE A 179 -21.63 -12.80 13.08
N ALA A 180 -20.95 -13.05 14.21
CA ALA A 180 -20.91 -14.38 14.81
C ALA A 180 -22.24 -14.75 15.46
N ASP A 181 -22.45 -16.06 15.67
CA ASP A 181 -23.63 -16.61 16.33
C ASP A 181 -23.85 -16.00 17.73
N GLU A 182 -25.09 -16.01 18.23
CA GLU A 182 -25.45 -15.38 19.52
C GLU A 182 -24.66 -15.91 20.73
N GLU A 183 -24.10 -17.12 20.63
CA GLU A 183 -23.26 -17.74 21.67
C GLU A 183 -21.78 -17.34 21.59
N ALA A 184 -21.38 -16.60 20.56
CA ALA A 184 -19.99 -16.20 20.34
C ALA A 184 -19.50 -15.27 21.44
N GLN A 185 -18.47 -15.72 22.17
CA GLN A 185 -17.92 -14.91 23.24
C GLN A 185 -17.00 -13.80 22.68
N PRO A 186 -17.11 -12.56 23.21
CA PRO A 186 -16.20 -11.49 22.85
C PRO A 186 -14.75 -11.84 23.18
N LEU A 187 -13.85 -11.60 22.23
CA LEU A 187 -12.42 -11.75 22.43
C LEU A 187 -11.92 -10.63 23.36
N LYS A 188 -11.48 -11.03 24.55
CA LYS A 188 -10.87 -10.14 25.55
C LYS A 188 -9.38 -10.08 25.29
N THR A 189 -8.87 -8.91 24.96
CA THR A 189 -7.44 -8.69 24.65
C THR A 189 -6.94 -7.38 25.24
N THR A 190 -5.66 -7.08 25.09
CA THR A 190 -5.06 -5.80 25.43
C THR A 190 -4.62 -5.06 24.18
N ALA A 191 -4.48 -3.72 24.28
CA ALA A 191 -3.93 -2.94 23.16
C ALA A 191 -2.50 -3.35 22.81
N ARG A 192 -1.74 -3.91 23.78
CA ARG A 192 -0.39 -4.42 23.54
C ARG A 192 -0.42 -5.71 22.74
N GLU A 193 -1.26 -6.67 23.12
CA GLU A 193 -1.44 -7.92 22.37
C GLU A 193 -1.88 -7.65 20.94
N LEU A 194 -2.84 -6.74 20.74
CA LEU A 194 -3.29 -6.37 19.41
C LEU A 194 -2.22 -5.63 18.57
N GLU A 195 -1.30 -4.90 19.21
CA GLU A 195 -0.15 -4.28 18.54
C GLU A 195 0.94 -5.30 18.18
N GLU A 196 1.19 -6.29 19.03
CA GLU A 196 2.15 -7.38 18.79
C GLU A 196 1.63 -8.37 17.73
N GLY A 197 0.34 -8.69 17.81
CA GLY A 197 -0.45 -9.43 16.85
C GLY A 197 -1.29 -10.54 17.48
N ILE A 198 -2.47 -10.76 16.90
CA ILE A 198 -3.36 -11.89 17.25
C ILE A 198 -3.62 -12.75 16.03
N ALA A 199 -3.65 -14.07 16.22
CA ALA A 199 -4.02 -15.03 15.19
C ALA A 199 -5.55 -15.18 15.16
N LEU A 200 -6.12 -15.19 13.96
CA LEU A 200 -7.55 -15.36 13.73
C LEU A 200 -7.78 -16.31 12.54
N PRO A 201 -8.70 -17.27 12.65
CA PRO A 201 -9.18 -17.99 11.48
C PRO A 201 -10.11 -17.09 10.66
N ILE A 202 -9.96 -17.08 9.34
CA ILE A 202 -10.85 -16.41 8.41
C ILE A 202 -11.25 -17.38 7.30
N SER A 203 -12.51 -17.34 6.87
CA SER A 203 -12.95 -18.08 5.68
C SER A 203 -12.72 -17.22 4.43
N ILE A 204 -12.63 -17.82 3.25
CA ILE A 204 -12.45 -17.08 1.99
C ILE A 204 -13.52 -17.53 0.97
N PRO A 205 -14.36 -16.62 0.42
CA PRO A 205 -14.56 -15.23 0.85
C PRO A 205 -15.25 -15.13 2.21
N ASP A 206 -14.86 -14.14 3.02
CA ASP A 206 -15.56 -13.82 4.26
C ASP A 206 -15.17 -12.43 4.78
N GLY A 207 -15.88 -11.95 5.81
CA GLY A 207 -15.51 -10.75 6.52
C GLY A 207 -15.85 -10.84 8.00
N ILE A 208 -14.92 -10.42 8.85
CA ILE A 208 -15.14 -10.29 10.29
C ILE A 208 -15.22 -8.81 10.62
N VAL A 209 -16.26 -8.42 11.37
CA VAL A 209 -16.40 -7.06 11.86
C VAL A 209 -16.46 -7.08 13.38
N PHE A 210 -15.36 -6.64 14.00
CA PHE A 210 -15.31 -6.50 15.45
C PHE A 210 -15.80 -5.12 15.88
N LEU A 211 -16.78 -5.10 16.78
CA LEU A 211 -17.03 -3.97 17.66
C LEU A 211 -15.92 -3.91 18.73
N VAL A 212 -15.17 -2.82 18.71
CA VAL A 212 -14.05 -2.55 19.62
C VAL A 212 -14.52 -1.67 20.77
N GLU A 213 -14.51 -2.21 21.97
CA GLU A 213 -14.97 -1.55 23.19
C GLU A 213 -13.87 -1.49 24.25
N ARG A 214 -13.95 -0.49 25.12
CA ARG A 214 -13.15 -0.44 26.34
C ARG A 214 -13.70 -1.47 27.32
N ARG A 215 -12.80 -2.21 27.97
CA ARG A 215 -13.16 -3.13 29.06
C ARG A 215 -12.92 -2.49 30.42
#